data_AF-T1PCS2-F1
#
_entry.id   AF-T1PCS2-F1
#
_cell.length_a   1.000
_cell.length_b   1.000
_cell.length_c   1.000
_cell.angle_alpha   90.00
_cell.angle_beta   90.00
_cell.angle_gamma   90.00
#
_symmetry.space_group_name_H-M   'P 1'
#
loop_
_entity.id
_entity.type
_entity.pdbx_description
1 polymer ?
#
loop_
_entity_poly.entity_id
_entity_poly.type
_entity_poly.pdbx_seq_one_letter_code
_entity_poly.pdbx_strand_id
1 'polypeptide(L)'
;MSAVEIMQEQNNNEDQKACGSSDGSQTTPNAPVTTLPPSEGAKEASQDEIIALADHYKNQGNDYLKEKDFSKAIEMYTKAIELNPNNAIYYANRSLAHLRQESFGFALQDGISAVKADPTYLKGYYRRAAAHMSLGKFKQALSDYEYVSKCRPNDKDAKLKFTECNKIVKMRAFERAIAVDKPEKTLTEMFREFENIAIEEDYTGPMLIDGKVTLQFMLDLMENYKQQKKLHRKFAYKILCDIDAYMRTQDSMVDITVPGDSKFTICGDIHGQFYDLMNIFEINGLPSETNPYLFNGDFVDRGSFSVECIFTLFGFKLLYPNHFYLSRGNHESINMNQMYGFTGEVTAKYTSTMADMFTQAFNWLPLCHCINNKILVMHGGLFSSDDVTLKDLRRIDRNCQPPEDGLMCELLWSDPQPWEGRGPSKRGVGIQFGPDVTEAFCKRNNLDYIVRSHEVKNMGYEVTHDGKCITVFSAPNYCDAMGNQGAFITIKGNDLTPKFTSFKSVPHPDVKPMAYANRLMSLLA
;
A
#
# COMPACT_ATOMS: atom_id res chain seq x y z
N MET A 1 -8.38 -27.50 -9.18
CA MET A 1 -7.24 -27.95 -8.35
C MET A 1 -6.36 -26.75 -8.09
N SER A 2 -6.20 -26.38 -6.82
CA SER A 2 -5.56 -25.12 -6.44
C SER A 2 -4.03 -25.23 -6.59
N ALA A 3 -3.36 -24.12 -6.88
CA ALA A 3 -1.90 -24.04 -7.01
C ALA A 3 -1.12 -24.36 -5.71
N VAL A 4 -1.82 -24.72 -4.62
CA VAL A 4 -1.25 -25.01 -3.30
C VAL A 4 -0.82 -26.47 -3.15
N GLU A 5 -1.33 -27.40 -3.96
CA GLU A 5 -1.01 -28.83 -3.82
C GLU A 5 0.30 -29.26 -4.51
N ILE A 6 0.89 -28.43 -5.38
CA ILE A 6 2.07 -28.81 -6.18
C ILE A 6 3.40 -28.47 -5.47
N MET A 7 3.40 -27.74 -4.36
CA MET A 7 4.63 -27.37 -3.62
C MET A 7 4.91 -28.20 -2.36
N GLN A 8 4.08 -29.20 -2.04
CA GLN A 8 4.23 -30.01 -0.82
C GLN A 8 5.27 -31.15 -0.92
N GLU A 9 5.77 -31.50 -2.11
CA GLU A 9 6.64 -32.69 -2.28
C GLU A 9 8.16 -32.43 -2.23
N GLN A 10 8.64 -31.19 -2.08
CA GLN A 10 10.09 -30.90 -2.19
C GLN A 10 10.81 -30.55 -0.87
N ASN A 11 10.13 -30.63 0.28
CA ASN A 11 10.73 -30.29 1.58
C ASN A 11 11.12 -31.50 2.46
N ASN A 12 10.96 -32.75 1.99
CA ASN A 12 11.00 -33.93 2.88
C ASN A 12 12.13 -34.95 2.67
N ASN A 13 13.14 -34.70 1.84
CA ASN A 13 14.22 -35.67 1.67
C ASN A 13 15.59 -35.01 1.84
N GLU A 14 16.07 -35.01 3.08
CA GLU A 14 17.47 -35.23 3.49
C GLU A 14 17.54 -35.01 5.00
N ASP A 15 17.43 -36.11 5.76
CA ASP A 15 18.06 -36.32 7.08
C ASP A 15 17.34 -37.41 7.89
N GLN A 16 17.56 -38.69 7.54
CA GLN A 16 17.40 -39.79 8.49
C GLN A 16 18.36 -40.93 8.14
N LYS A 17 19.47 -41.05 8.88
CA LYS A 17 20.17 -42.31 9.16
C LYS A 17 21.22 -42.10 10.25
N ALA A 18 20.89 -42.43 11.50
CA ALA A 18 21.77 -43.16 12.42
C ALA A 18 21.10 -43.47 13.77
N CYS A 19 21.04 -44.79 14.03
CA CYS A 19 21.18 -45.49 15.31
C CYS A 19 20.19 -45.31 16.48
N GLY A 20 19.61 -46.45 16.87
CA GLY A 20 19.10 -46.72 18.21
C GLY A 20 18.75 -48.19 18.39
N SER A 21 19.57 -48.94 19.12
CA SER A 21 19.16 -50.18 19.78
C SER A 21 19.64 -50.16 21.23
N SER A 22 18.70 -50.50 22.11
CA SER A 22 18.72 -50.42 23.56
C SER A 22 19.04 -51.76 24.20
N ASP A 23 19.74 -51.72 25.33
CA ASP A 23 19.69 -52.63 26.50
C ASP A 23 20.30 -51.82 27.66
N GLY A 24 19.83 -51.76 28.91
CA GLY A 24 19.02 -52.66 29.71
C GLY A 24 19.82 -53.10 30.94
N SER A 25 19.71 -52.41 32.08
CA SER A 25 19.64 -53.02 33.44
C SER A 25 19.59 -51.99 34.59
N GLN A 26 18.84 -52.36 35.62
CA GLN A 26 18.57 -51.64 36.86
C GLN A 26 19.67 -51.87 37.91
N THR A 27 19.85 -50.91 38.84
CA THR A 27 19.83 -51.13 40.32
C THR A 27 20.15 -49.83 41.08
N THR A 28 19.33 -49.49 42.08
CA THR A 28 19.58 -48.56 43.20
C THR A 28 20.11 -49.37 44.41
N PRO A 29 20.63 -48.81 45.54
CA PRO A 29 20.26 -47.53 46.17
C PRO A 29 21.33 -46.78 47.03
N ASN A 30 20.86 -45.68 47.63
CA ASN A 30 21.31 -44.96 48.83
C ASN A 30 22.24 -43.74 48.70
N ALA A 31 21.74 -42.63 49.28
CA ALA A 31 22.38 -41.34 49.47
C ALA A 31 23.42 -41.35 50.62
N PRO A 32 24.34 -40.37 50.64
CA PRO A 32 24.12 -39.25 51.58
C PRO A 32 24.50 -37.87 51.03
N VAL A 33 23.97 -36.87 51.74
CA VAL A 33 24.13 -35.42 51.57
C VAL A 33 25.59 -34.99 51.74
N THR A 34 26.13 -34.26 50.75
CA THR A 34 27.36 -33.47 50.88
C THR A 34 27.29 -32.21 50.01
N THR A 35 27.28 -31.05 50.69
CA THR A 35 27.91 -29.76 50.34
C THR A 35 27.94 -29.31 48.87
N LEU A 36 27.22 -28.21 48.59
CA LEU A 36 27.38 -27.36 47.40
C LEU A 36 28.85 -26.99 47.15
N PRO A 37 29.41 -27.24 45.95
CA PRO A 37 30.58 -26.54 45.45
C PRO A 37 30.17 -25.21 44.76
N PRO A 38 31.14 -24.32 44.49
CA PRO A 38 30.90 -22.93 44.12
C PRO A 38 30.24 -22.82 42.74
N SER A 39 29.52 -21.71 42.53
CA SER A 39 28.90 -21.32 41.25
C SER A 39 29.79 -21.65 40.05
N GLU A 40 29.41 -22.69 39.30
CA GLU A 40 29.95 -22.93 37.96
C GLU A 40 29.59 -21.72 37.10
N GLY A 41 30.61 -21.13 36.49
CA GLY A 41 30.44 -20.08 35.49
C GLY A 41 29.45 -20.53 34.43
N ALA A 42 28.66 -19.57 33.94
CA ALA A 42 27.78 -19.80 32.80
C ALA A 42 28.60 -20.45 31.68
N LYS A 43 28.37 -21.74 31.41
CA LYS A 43 28.91 -22.41 30.23
C LYS A 43 28.37 -21.63 29.04
N GLU A 44 29.25 -20.94 28.32
CA GLU A 44 28.91 -20.38 27.02
C GLU A 44 28.32 -21.52 26.18
N ALA A 45 27.10 -21.32 25.69
CA ALA A 45 26.42 -22.32 24.88
C ALA A 45 27.33 -22.71 23.71
N SER A 46 27.44 -24.00 23.43
CA SER A 46 28.24 -24.47 22.31
C SER A 46 27.70 -23.92 20.99
N GLN A 47 28.58 -23.77 20.00
CA GLN A 47 28.21 -23.27 18.68
C GLN A 47 27.06 -24.08 18.05
N ASP A 48 27.04 -25.40 18.29
CA ASP A 48 25.99 -26.30 17.79
C ASP A 48 24.64 -26.08 18.50
N GLU A 49 24.65 -25.77 19.80
CA GLU A 49 23.43 -25.43 20.54
C GLU A 49 22.86 -24.08 20.09
N ILE A 50 23.72 -23.10 19.78
CA ILE A 50 23.30 -21.80 19.23
C ILE A 50 22.67 -21.99 17.84
N ILE A 51 23.28 -22.82 16.98
CA ILE A 51 22.74 -23.13 15.65
C ILE A 51 21.40 -23.86 15.76
N ALA A 52 21.29 -24.86 16.64
CA ALA A 52 20.04 -25.58 16.87
C ALA A 52 18.92 -24.66 17.38
N LEU A 53 19.25 -23.72 18.28
CA LEU A 53 18.30 -22.73 18.77
C LEU A 53 17.89 -21.73 17.67
N ALA A 54 18.82 -21.29 16.82
CA ALA A 54 18.50 -20.45 15.67
C ALA A 54 17.55 -21.16 14.70
N ASP A 55 17.80 -22.45 14.44
CA ASP A 55 16.93 -23.28 13.60
C ASP A 55 15.55 -23.54 14.22
N HIS A 56 15.48 -23.65 15.55
CA HIS A 56 14.20 -23.69 16.27
C HIS A 56 13.37 -22.43 16.01
N TYR A 57 13.97 -21.24 16.17
CA TYR A 57 13.27 -19.99 15.86
C TYR A 57 12.90 -19.85 14.39
N LYS A 58 13.76 -20.25 13.46
CA LYS A 58 13.42 -20.32 12.02
C LYS A 58 12.18 -21.20 11.79
N ASN A 59 12.09 -22.37 12.44
CA ASN A 59 10.95 -23.27 12.28
C ASN A 59 9.66 -22.65 12.84
N GLN A 60 9.71 -22.00 14.01
CA GLN A 60 8.57 -21.24 14.53
C GLN A 60 8.16 -20.12 13.56
N GLY A 61 9.13 -19.41 12.98
CA GLY A 61 8.88 -18.40 11.95
C GLY A 61 8.19 -18.97 10.71
N ASN A 62 8.57 -20.19 10.28
CA ASN A 62 7.93 -20.87 9.16
C ASN A 62 6.47 -21.23 9.48
N ASP A 63 6.16 -21.61 10.72
CA ASP A 63 4.81 -21.95 11.14
C ASP A 63 3.91 -20.70 11.18
N TYR A 64 4.38 -19.60 11.77
CA TYR A 64 3.66 -18.33 11.69
C TYR A 64 3.49 -17.81 10.26
N LEU A 65 4.47 -18.06 9.38
CA LEU A 65 4.35 -17.72 7.96
C LEU A 65 3.20 -18.49 7.28
N LYS A 66 3.01 -19.78 7.61
CA LYS A 66 1.88 -20.60 7.11
C LYS A 66 0.55 -20.12 7.67
N GLU A 67 0.52 -19.72 8.94
CA GLU A 67 -0.63 -19.13 9.62
C GLU A 67 -0.95 -17.71 9.13
N LYS A 68 -0.08 -17.12 8.28
CA LYS A 68 -0.14 -15.74 7.79
C LYS A 68 0.04 -14.68 8.89
N ASP A 69 0.56 -15.07 10.06
CA ASP A 69 1.02 -14.13 11.09
C ASP A 69 2.44 -13.64 10.75
N PHE A 70 2.52 -12.77 9.74
CA PHE A 70 3.80 -12.30 9.21
C PHE A 70 4.61 -11.51 10.24
N SER A 71 3.95 -10.82 11.19
CA SER A 71 4.62 -10.03 12.22
C SER A 71 5.39 -10.92 13.18
N LYS A 72 4.75 -11.98 13.71
CA LYS A 72 5.45 -12.95 14.55
C LYS A 72 6.48 -13.75 13.76
N ALA A 73 6.21 -14.06 12.49
CA ALA A 73 7.20 -14.70 11.63
C ALA A 73 8.49 -13.87 11.54
N ILE A 74 8.38 -12.56 11.30
CA ILE A 74 9.52 -11.63 11.26
C ILE A 74 10.26 -11.60 12.60
N GLU A 75 9.55 -11.57 13.72
CA GLU A 75 10.15 -11.60 15.06
C GLU A 75 10.99 -12.88 15.26
N MET A 76 10.44 -14.05 14.92
CA MET A 76 11.14 -15.31 15.06
C MET A 76 12.36 -15.41 14.14
N TYR A 77 12.26 -14.98 12.87
CA TYR A 77 13.43 -14.95 12.00
C TYR A 77 14.49 -13.95 12.48
N THR A 78 14.08 -12.85 13.11
CA THR A 78 15.02 -11.87 13.67
C THR A 78 15.81 -12.50 14.82
N LYS A 79 15.15 -13.22 15.73
CA LYS A 79 15.81 -14.01 16.78
C LYS A 79 16.77 -15.05 16.20
N ALA A 80 16.39 -15.74 15.11
CA ALA A 80 17.27 -16.68 14.42
C ALA A 80 18.53 -16.00 13.83
N ILE A 81 18.37 -14.82 13.25
CA ILE A 81 19.46 -14.02 12.66
C ILE A 81 20.41 -13.48 13.73
N GLU A 82 19.89 -13.03 14.88
CA GLU A 82 20.70 -12.57 16.01
C GLU A 82 21.64 -13.67 16.54
N LEU A 83 21.16 -14.93 16.52
CA LEU A 83 21.95 -16.09 16.95
C LEU A 83 22.95 -16.58 15.89
N ASN A 84 22.55 -16.57 14.61
CA ASN A 84 23.41 -17.00 13.50
C ASN A 84 23.22 -16.08 12.28
N PRO A 85 23.99 -14.98 12.19
CA PRO A 85 23.78 -13.92 11.21
C PRO A 85 24.32 -14.24 9.81
N ASN A 86 24.93 -15.41 9.61
CA ASN A 86 25.54 -15.80 8.33
C ASN A 86 24.70 -16.81 7.54
N ASN A 87 23.47 -17.13 7.99
CA ASN A 87 22.62 -18.09 7.31
C ASN A 87 21.68 -17.41 6.29
N ALA A 88 21.88 -17.71 5.00
CA ALA A 88 21.10 -17.14 3.90
C ALA A 88 19.59 -17.47 3.96
N ILE A 89 19.22 -18.62 4.53
CA ILE A 89 17.82 -19.07 4.62
C ILE A 89 17.01 -18.13 5.52
N TYR A 90 17.60 -17.69 6.63
CA TYR A 90 16.87 -16.87 7.61
C TYR A 90 16.49 -15.52 7.01
N TYR A 91 17.45 -14.86 6.35
CA TYR A 91 17.18 -13.63 5.61
C TYR A 91 16.19 -13.83 4.48
N ALA A 92 16.30 -14.90 3.67
CA ALA A 92 15.37 -15.10 2.56
C ALA A 92 13.93 -15.36 3.03
N ASN A 93 13.75 -16.03 4.17
CA ASN A 93 12.43 -16.26 4.75
C ASN A 93 11.87 -14.99 5.41
N ARG A 94 12.70 -14.21 6.10
CA ARG A 94 12.29 -12.90 6.64
C ARG A 94 11.97 -11.89 5.53
N SER A 95 12.74 -11.90 4.45
CA SER A 95 12.46 -11.15 3.22
C SER A 95 11.08 -11.52 2.64
N LEU A 96 10.74 -12.81 2.60
CA LEU A 96 9.41 -13.24 2.16
C LEU A 96 8.31 -12.67 3.07
N ALA A 97 8.48 -12.75 4.39
CA ALA A 97 7.52 -12.18 5.32
C ALA A 97 7.37 -10.66 5.14
N HIS A 98 8.48 -9.94 4.91
CA HIS A 98 8.46 -8.51 4.56
C HIS A 98 7.77 -8.23 3.22
N LEU A 99 7.95 -9.06 2.18
CA LEU A 99 7.21 -8.94 0.91
C LEU A 99 5.71 -9.08 1.14
N ARG A 100 5.28 -10.01 2.02
CA ARG A 100 3.87 -10.22 2.35
C ARG A 100 3.26 -9.07 3.16
N GLN A 101 4.08 -8.34 3.91
CA GLN A 101 3.70 -7.11 4.61
C GLN A 101 3.99 -5.83 3.81
N GLU A 102 4.43 -5.96 2.56
CA GLU A 102 4.76 -4.84 1.68
C GLU A 102 5.86 -3.91 2.20
N SER A 103 6.67 -4.43 3.12
CA SER A 103 7.90 -3.79 3.60
C SER A 103 9.02 -4.06 2.58
N PHE A 104 8.86 -3.58 1.35
CA PHE A 104 9.72 -3.92 0.22
C PHE A 104 11.17 -3.46 0.38
N GLY A 105 11.40 -2.39 1.15
CA GLY A 105 12.74 -1.92 1.50
C GLY A 105 13.47 -2.92 2.38
N PHE A 106 12.82 -3.40 3.46
CA PHE A 106 13.38 -4.44 4.32
C PHE A 106 13.51 -5.78 3.59
N ALA A 107 12.51 -6.15 2.77
CA ALA A 107 12.62 -7.32 1.92
C ALA A 107 13.83 -7.27 0.98
N LEU A 108 14.12 -6.10 0.40
CA LEU A 108 15.29 -5.89 -0.44
C LEU A 108 16.59 -6.06 0.34
N GLN A 109 16.69 -5.44 1.53
CA GLN A 109 17.89 -5.56 2.38
C GLN A 109 18.15 -7.01 2.82
N ASP A 110 17.11 -7.74 3.22
CA ASP A 110 17.23 -9.15 3.54
C ASP A 110 17.57 -10.00 2.31
N GLY A 111 17.01 -9.69 1.13
CA GLY A 111 17.36 -10.34 -0.13
C GLY A 111 18.84 -10.13 -0.51
N ILE A 112 19.36 -8.92 -0.32
CA ILE A 112 20.80 -8.61 -0.49
C ILE A 112 21.63 -9.40 0.51
N SER A 113 21.22 -9.43 1.77
CA SER A 113 21.93 -10.16 2.85
C SER A 113 21.94 -11.66 2.61
N ALA A 114 20.83 -12.24 2.12
CA ALA A 114 20.75 -13.65 1.75
C ALA A 114 21.75 -14.01 0.63
N VAL A 115 21.80 -13.21 -0.43
CA VAL A 115 22.73 -13.43 -1.55
C VAL A 115 24.19 -13.22 -1.11
N LYS A 116 24.44 -12.28 -0.19
CA LYS A 116 25.78 -12.06 0.37
C LYS A 116 26.23 -13.22 1.25
N ALA A 117 25.32 -13.78 2.04
CA ALA A 117 25.58 -14.92 2.91
C ALA A 117 25.84 -16.22 2.13
N ASP A 118 25.05 -16.48 1.08
CA ASP A 118 25.26 -17.59 0.17
C ASP A 118 24.92 -17.19 -1.28
N PRO A 119 25.95 -16.89 -2.11
CA PRO A 119 25.76 -16.56 -3.53
C PRO A 119 25.20 -17.69 -4.39
N THR A 120 25.18 -18.93 -3.91
CA THR A 120 24.60 -20.08 -4.62
C THR A 120 23.13 -20.28 -4.28
N TYR A 121 22.62 -19.60 -3.25
CA TYR A 121 21.25 -19.73 -2.79
C TYR A 121 20.26 -18.96 -3.67
N LEU A 122 19.72 -19.66 -4.68
CA LEU A 122 18.82 -19.09 -5.69
C LEU A 122 17.55 -18.42 -5.11
N LYS A 123 17.05 -18.90 -3.96
CA LYS A 123 15.89 -18.26 -3.30
C LYS A 123 16.21 -16.82 -2.88
N GLY A 124 17.45 -16.51 -2.48
CA GLY A 124 17.88 -15.13 -2.19
C GLY A 124 17.68 -14.19 -3.38
N TYR A 125 18.09 -14.63 -4.58
CA TYR A 125 17.89 -13.88 -5.83
C TYR A 125 16.41 -13.69 -6.16
N TYR A 126 15.57 -14.72 -6.00
CA TYR A 126 14.12 -14.58 -6.19
C TYR A 126 13.51 -13.54 -5.26
N ARG A 127 13.89 -13.54 -3.97
CA ARG A 127 13.38 -12.57 -2.99
C ARG A 127 13.84 -11.16 -3.31
N ARG A 128 15.11 -10.99 -3.67
CA ARG A 128 15.66 -9.70 -4.10
C ARG A 128 15.01 -9.18 -5.38
N ALA A 129 14.80 -10.04 -6.37
CA ALA A 129 14.10 -9.71 -7.61
C ALA A 129 12.64 -9.29 -7.34
N ALA A 130 11.94 -10.01 -6.47
CA ALA A 130 10.58 -9.69 -6.06
C ALA A 130 10.51 -8.31 -5.38
N ALA A 131 11.44 -8.02 -4.47
CA ALA A 131 11.52 -6.71 -3.83
C ALA A 131 11.83 -5.60 -4.85
N HIS A 132 12.76 -5.82 -5.77
CA HIS A 132 13.03 -4.87 -6.87
C HIS A 132 11.82 -4.65 -7.76
N MET A 133 11.05 -5.69 -8.09
CA MET A 133 9.80 -5.57 -8.84
C MET A 133 8.79 -4.67 -8.12
N SER A 134 8.56 -4.91 -6.83
CA SER A 134 7.62 -4.11 -6.02
C SER A 134 8.06 -2.66 -5.87
N LEU A 135 9.37 -2.40 -5.90
CA LEU A 135 9.98 -1.06 -5.88
C LEU A 135 10.05 -0.39 -7.26
N GLY A 136 9.53 -1.00 -8.32
CA GLY A 136 9.63 -0.48 -9.69
C GLY A 136 11.05 -0.51 -10.29
N LYS A 137 11.99 -1.21 -9.66
CA LYS A 137 13.40 -1.37 -10.07
C LYS A 137 13.54 -2.53 -11.05
N PHE A 138 12.80 -2.46 -12.17
CA PHE A 138 12.64 -3.58 -13.12
C PHE A 138 13.94 -4.06 -13.77
N LYS A 139 14.90 -3.16 -14.02
CA LYS A 139 16.19 -3.55 -14.59
C LYS A 139 17.01 -4.41 -13.63
N GLN A 140 17.02 -4.04 -12.35
CA GLN A 140 17.68 -4.81 -11.30
C GLN A 140 16.98 -6.16 -11.10
N ALA A 141 15.64 -6.17 -11.06
CA ALA A 141 14.86 -7.41 -10.98
C ALA A 141 15.15 -8.35 -12.17
N LEU A 142 15.23 -7.80 -13.39
CA LEU A 142 15.52 -8.58 -14.59
C LEU A 142 16.88 -9.27 -14.50
N SER A 143 17.91 -8.58 -13.97
CA SER A 143 19.23 -9.17 -13.78
C SER A 143 19.21 -10.37 -12.84
N ASP A 144 18.43 -10.29 -11.75
CA ASP A 144 18.29 -11.40 -10.80
C ASP A 144 17.53 -12.58 -11.43
N TYR A 145 16.43 -12.32 -12.14
CA TYR A 145 15.70 -13.38 -12.84
C TYR A 145 16.50 -14.02 -13.97
N GLU A 146 17.33 -13.25 -14.67
CA GLU A 146 18.23 -13.76 -15.69
C GLU A 146 19.24 -14.74 -15.08
N TYR A 147 19.85 -14.38 -13.94
CA TYR A 147 20.77 -15.25 -13.22
C TYR A 147 20.09 -16.57 -12.84
N VAL A 148 18.91 -16.49 -12.21
CA VAL A 148 18.17 -17.69 -11.79
C VAL A 148 17.77 -18.55 -12.98
N SER A 149 17.29 -17.96 -14.08
CA SER A 149 16.92 -18.69 -15.29
C SER A 149 18.13 -19.35 -15.96
N LYS A 150 19.33 -18.79 -15.84
CA LYS A 150 20.58 -19.41 -16.33
C LYS A 150 21.00 -20.59 -15.45
N CYS A 151 20.89 -20.45 -14.12
CA CYS A 151 21.19 -21.54 -13.18
C CYS A 151 20.18 -22.70 -13.26
N ARG A 152 18.92 -22.42 -13.63
CA ARG A 152 17.85 -23.42 -13.79
C ARG A 152 17.19 -23.35 -15.17
N PRO A 153 17.88 -23.79 -16.24
CA PRO A 153 17.40 -23.63 -17.61
C PRO A 153 16.18 -24.49 -17.95
N ASN A 154 15.75 -25.42 -17.10
CA ASN A 154 14.55 -26.25 -17.30
C ASN A 154 13.38 -25.85 -16.38
N ASP A 155 13.60 -24.91 -15.47
CA ASP A 155 12.57 -24.43 -14.55
C ASP A 155 11.59 -23.50 -15.31
N LYS A 156 10.33 -23.93 -15.40
CA LYS A 156 9.30 -23.19 -16.12
C LYS A 156 8.94 -21.88 -15.42
N ASP A 157 8.98 -21.84 -14.09
CA ASP A 157 8.67 -20.64 -13.30
C ASP A 157 9.79 -19.60 -13.45
N ALA A 158 11.06 -20.03 -13.40
CA ALA A 158 12.20 -19.16 -13.64
C ALA A 158 12.13 -18.47 -15.03
N LYS A 159 11.85 -19.25 -16.08
CA LYS A 159 11.68 -18.72 -17.45
C LYS A 159 10.51 -17.76 -17.56
N LEU A 160 9.39 -18.09 -16.95
CA LEU A 160 8.19 -17.25 -16.97
C LEU A 160 8.48 -15.90 -16.32
N LYS A 161 9.05 -15.88 -15.10
CA LYS A 161 9.38 -14.65 -14.39
C LYS A 161 10.38 -13.78 -15.14
N PHE A 162 11.43 -14.38 -15.72
CA PHE A 162 12.36 -13.66 -16.59
C PHE A 162 11.66 -13.04 -17.80
N THR A 163 10.84 -13.82 -18.52
CA THR A 163 10.16 -13.37 -19.74
C THR A 163 9.19 -12.23 -19.45
N GLU A 164 8.38 -12.34 -18.40
CA GLU A 164 7.43 -11.31 -18.01
C GLU A 164 8.15 -10.04 -17.52
N CYS A 165 9.21 -10.16 -16.71
CA CYS A 165 10.01 -9.00 -16.30
C CYS A 165 10.67 -8.31 -17.51
N ASN A 166 11.19 -9.08 -18.48
CA ASN A 166 11.79 -8.55 -19.71
C ASN A 166 10.76 -7.80 -20.57
N LYS A 167 9.51 -8.29 -20.65
CA LYS A 167 8.42 -7.57 -21.33
C LYS A 167 8.20 -6.20 -20.70
N ILE A 168 8.14 -6.11 -19.37
CA ILE A 168 7.97 -4.84 -18.66
C ILE A 168 9.13 -3.89 -18.93
N VAL A 169 10.38 -4.36 -18.84
CA VAL A 169 11.57 -3.54 -19.12
C VAL A 169 11.55 -3.01 -20.56
N LYS A 170 11.21 -3.86 -21.54
CA LYS A 170 11.11 -3.46 -22.95
C LYS A 170 9.98 -2.46 -23.19
N MET A 171 8.81 -2.69 -22.61
CA MET A 171 7.66 -1.78 -22.70
C MET A 171 8.01 -0.41 -22.14
N ARG A 172 8.62 -0.33 -20.96
CA ARG A 172 9.06 0.94 -20.36
C ARG A 172 10.17 1.64 -21.13
N ALA A 173 11.10 0.88 -21.72
CA ALA A 173 12.12 1.45 -22.58
C ALA A 173 11.50 2.06 -23.84
N PHE A 174 10.49 1.41 -24.42
CA PHE A 174 9.72 1.91 -25.55
C PHE A 174 8.92 3.18 -25.18
N GLU A 175 8.17 3.15 -24.08
CA GLU A 175 7.44 4.30 -23.54
C GLU A 175 8.35 5.52 -23.32
N ARG A 176 9.53 5.30 -22.71
CA ARG A 176 10.52 6.37 -22.53
C ARG A 176 11.05 6.93 -23.84
N ALA A 177 11.24 6.08 -24.85
CA ALA A 177 11.71 6.52 -26.17
C ALA A 177 10.65 7.36 -26.90
N ILE A 178 9.36 7.05 -26.76
CA ILE A 178 8.27 7.83 -27.38
C ILE A 178 7.90 9.10 -26.61
N ALA A 179 8.24 9.19 -25.32
CA ALA A 179 7.95 10.34 -24.46
C ALA A 179 8.73 11.61 -24.84
N VAL A 180 9.77 11.50 -25.67
CA VAL A 180 10.66 12.63 -26.02
C VAL A 180 10.11 13.48 -27.18
N ASP A 181 9.13 12.98 -27.96
CA ASP A 181 8.79 13.57 -29.27
C ASP A 181 7.31 13.94 -29.47
N LYS A 182 6.44 13.84 -28.46
CA LYS A 182 5.03 14.26 -28.59
C LYS A 182 4.66 15.36 -27.59
N PRO A 183 4.07 16.48 -28.05
CA PRO A 183 3.38 17.38 -27.12
C PRO A 183 2.29 16.57 -26.42
N GLU A 184 2.33 16.54 -25.10
CA GLU A 184 1.32 15.85 -24.30
C GLU A 184 -0.03 16.54 -24.56
N LYS A 185 -0.99 15.79 -25.12
CA LYS A 185 -2.33 16.32 -25.34
C LYS A 185 -2.97 16.60 -23.98
N THR A 186 -3.60 17.77 -23.87
CA THR A 186 -4.48 18.08 -22.74
C THR A 186 -5.71 17.17 -22.76
N LEU A 187 -6.34 16.94 -21.59
CA LEU A 187 -7.59 16.18 -21.53
C LEU A 187 -8.67 16.77 -22.44
N THR A 188 -8.72 18.10 -22.57
CA THR A 188 -9.65 18.78 -23.48
C THR A 188 -9.43 18.39 -24.94
N GLU A 189 -8.17 18.28 -25.38
CA GLU A 189 -7.85 17.83 -26.74
C GLU A 189 -8.19 16.36 -26.95
N MET A 190 -7.92 15.51 -25.95
CA MET A 190 -8.35 14.11 -25.97
C MET A 190 -9.88 13.99 -26.03
N PHE A 191 -10.61 14.82 -25.29
CA PHE A 191 -12.07 14.81 -25.26
C PHE A 191 -12.73 15.26 -26.56
N ARG A 192 -12.14 16.21 -27.29
CA ARG A 192 -12.66 16.62 -28.61
C ARG A 192 -12.77 15.45 -29.58
N GLU A 193 -11.93 14.42 -29.45
CA GLU A 193 -12.01 13.19 -30.24
C GLU A 193 -13.26 12.35 -29.89
N PHE A 194 -13.88 12.61 -28.74
CA PHE A 194 -14.97 11.84 -28.14
C PHE A 194 -16.25 12.65 -27.89
N GLU A 195 -16.26 13.95 -28.19
CA GLU A 195 -17.42 14.84 -27.98
C GLU A 195 -18.67 14.37 -28.75
N ASN A 196 -18.44 13.78 -29.93
CA ASN A 196 -19.46 13.25 -30.82
C ASN A 196 -19.79 11.77 -30.58
N ILE A 197 -19.36 11.16 -29.46
CA ILE A 197 -19.81 9.81 -29.12
C ILE A 197 -21.34 9.82 -29.00
N ALA A 198 -21.98 8.99 -29.82
CA ALA A 198 -23.40 8.69 -29.73
C ALA A 198 -23.66 7.87 -28.46
N ILE A 199 -24.75 8.21 -27.77
CA ILE A 199 -25.29 7.39 -26.69
C ILE A 199 -26.22 6.37 -27.35
N GLU A 200 -26.04 5.10 -27.04
CA GLU A 200 -26.89 4.04 -27.59
C GLU A 200 -28.36 4.22 -27.11
N GLU A 201 -29.34 3.98 -27.98
CA GLU A 201 -30.77 4.24 -27.69
C GLU A 201 -31.31 3.42 -26.50
N ASP A 202 -30.68 2.28 -26.21
CA ASP A 202 -31.01 1.38 -25.10
C ASP A 202 -30.24 1.70 -23.80
N TYR A 203 -29.42 2.75 -23.78
CA TYR A 203 -28.72 3.17 -22.57
C TYR A 203 -29.70 3.71 -21.52
N THR A 204 -29.85 2.95 -20.44
CA THR A 204 -30.75 3.26 -19.30
C THR A 204 -29.99 3.69 -18.05
N GLY A 205 -28.68 3.94 -18.17
CA GLY A 205 -27.84 4.32 -17.04
C GLY A 205 -27.87 5.82 -16.73
N PRO A 206 -27.05 6.25 -15.76
CA PRO A 206 -26.98 7.65 -15.32
C PRO A 206 -26.57 8.60 -16.44
N MET A 207 -27.25 9.73 -16.56
CA MET A 207 -26.97 10.76 -17.56
C MET A 207 -26.68 12.12 -16.92
N LEU A 208 -25.63 12.79 -17.40
CA LEU A 208 -25.37 14.18 -17.01
C LEU A 208 -26.46 15.09 -17.56
N ILE A 209 -26.97 16.00 -16.74
CA ILE A 209 -27.94 17.03 -17.15
C ILE A 209 -27.16 18.29 -17.52
N ASP A 210 -27.34 18.79 -18.74
CA ASP A 210 -26.59 19.92 -19.30
C ASP A 210 -25.05 19.77 -19.16
N GLY A 211 -24.57 18.52 -19.22
CA GLY A 211 -23.15 18.19 -19.08
C GLY A 211 -22.58 18.41 -17.68
N LYS A 212 -23.42 18.56 -16.66
CA LYS A 212 -23.04 18.79 -15.27
C LYS A 212 -23.44 17.62 -14.37
N VAL A 213 -22.64 17.42 -13.32
CA VAL A 213 -22.96 16.49 -12.23
C VAL A 213 -24.04 17.13 -11.35
N THR A 214 -25.08 16.35 -11.04
CA THR A 214 -26.17 16.73 -10.12
C THR A 214 -26.29 15.68 -9.01
N LEU A 215 -27.00 16.01 -7.93
CA LEU A 215 -27.27 15.04 -6.86
C LEU A 215 -28.02 13.81 -7.40
N GLN A 216 -29.03 14.01 -8.25
CA GLN A 216 -29.77 12.89 -8.84
C GLN A 216 -28.85 11.99 -9.67
N PHE A 217 -27.99 12.58 -10.51
CA PHE A 217 -26.99 11.81 -11.24
C PHE A 217 -26.08 10.99 -10.31
N MET A 218 -25.64 11.56 -9.19
CA MET A 218 -24.80 10.84 -8.23
C MET A 218 -25.54 9.66 -7.57
N LEU A 219 -26.82 9.85 -7.21
CA LEU A 219 -27.65 8.77 -6.66
C LEU A 219 -27.83 7.64 -7.68
N ASP A 220 -28.16 7.99 -8.92
CA ASP A 220 -28.31 7.02 -10.02
C ASP A 220 -26.98 6.32 -10.32
N LEU A 221 -25.86 7.04 -10.27
CA LEU A 221 -24.52 6.50 -10.50
C LEU A 221 -24.13 5.46 -9.46
N MET A 222 -24.32 5.77 -8.18
CA MET A 222 -24.05 4.84 -7.10
C MET A 222 -24.91 3.58 -7.20
N GLU A 223 -26.20 3.73 -7.52
CA GLU A 223 -27.10 2.58 -7.71
C GLU A 223 -26.72 1.74 -8.94
N ASN A 224 -26.37 2.38 -10.05
CA ASN A 224 -25.87 1.71 -11.25
C ASN A 224 -24.60 0.89 -10.95
N TYR A 225 -23.68 1.44 -10.16
CA TYR A 225 -22.46 0.73 -9.75
C TYR A 225 -22.72 -0.40 -8.74
N LYS A 226 -23.67 -0.25 -7.81
CA LYS A 226 -24.11 -1.36 -6.93
C LYS A 226 -24.65 -2.56 -7.73
N GLN A 227 -25.23 -2.30 -8.90
CA GLN A 227 -25.71 -3.32 -9.85
C GLN A 227 -24.62 -3.83 -10.81
N GLN A 228 -23.36 -3.47 -10.60
CA GLN A 228 -22.21 -3.82 -11.46
C GLN A 228 -22.35 -3.33 -12.92
N LYS A 229 -23.17 -2.30 -13.16
CA LYS A 229 -23.28 -1.65 -14.46
C LYS A 229 -22.22 -0.56 -14.57
N LYS A 230 -21.89 -0.18 -15.80
CA LYS A 230 -20.85 0.81 -16.10
C LYS A 230 -21.45 2.17 -16.49
N LEU A 231 -20.80 3.26 -16.08
CA LEU A 231 -21.13 4.60 -16.58
C LEU A 231 -20.77 4.69 -18.06
N HIS A 232 -21.65 5.26 -18.89
CA HIS A 232 -21.36 5.42 -20.32
C HIS A 232 -20.10 6.27 -20.55
N ARG A 233 -19.25 5.85 -21.50
CA ARG A 233 -17.92 6.44 -21.76
C ARG A 233 -17.95 7.95 -22.02
N LYS A 234 -19.02 8.47 -22.64
CA LYS A 234 -19.18 9.92 -22.90
C LYS A 234 -19.18 10.72 -21.59
N PHE A 235 -19.92 10.24 -20.59
CA PHE A 235 -20.02 10.90 -19.30
C PHE A 235 -18.76 10.69 -18.46
N ALA A 236 -18.16 9.50 -18.53
CA ALA A 236 -16.86 9.22 -17.92
C ALA A 236 -15.76 10.19 -18.40
N TYR A 237 -15.62 10.37 -19.73
CA TYR A 237 -14.67 11.33 -20.28
C TYR A 237 -14.98 12.77 -19.86
N LYS A 238 -16.27 13.18 -19.85
CA LYS A 238 -16.67 14.51 -19.43
C LYS A 238 -16.29 14.80 -17.98
N ILE A 239 -16.57 13.86 -17.07
CA ILE A 239 -16.18 13.97 -15.64
C ILE A 239 -14.66 14.11 -15.51
N LEU A 240 -13.88 13.32 -16.26
CA LEU A 240 -12.41 13.43 -16.24
C LEU A 240 -11.89 14.79 -16.71
N CYS A 241 -12.50 15.37 -17.74
CA CYS A 241 -12.10 16.69 -18.21
C CYS A 241 -12.45 17.78 -17.20
N ASP A 242 -13.65 17.70 -16.62
CA ASP A 242 -14.10 18.68 -15.64
C ASP A 242 -13.27 18.63 -14.36
N ILE A 243 -12.93 17.44 -13.88
CA ILE A 243 -12.12 17.28 -12.66
C ILE A 243 -10.67 17.73 -12.89
N ASP A 244 -10.06 17.43 -14.04
CA ASP A 244 -8.72 17.92 -14.38
C ASP A 244 -8.70 19.45 -14.47
N ALA A 245 -9.67 20.04 -15.19
CA ALA A 245 -9.80 21.48 -15.28
C ALA A 245 -9.98 22.13 -13.89
N TYR A 246 -10.80 21.52 -13.02
CA TYR A 246 -10.98 22.01 -11.66
C TYR A 246 -9.70 21.86 -10.82
N MET A 247 -9.06 20.69 -10.82
CA MET A 247 -7.90 20.41 -9.97
C MET A 247 -6.68 21.27 -10.31
N ARG A 248 -6.52 21.68 -11.58
CA ARG A 248 -5.51 22.66 -12.02
C ARG A 248 -5.62 24.00 -11.32
N THR A 249 -6.82 24.37 -10.84
CA THR A 249 -7.04 25.64 -10.13
C THR A 249 -6.68 25.56 -8.65
N GLN A 250 -6.43 24.36 -8.12
CA GLN A 250 -6.17 24.14 -6.71
C GLN A 250 -4.68 24.29 -6.39
N ASP A 251 -4.37 24.73 -5.19
CA ASP A 251 -3.01 24.73 -4.66
C ASP A 251 -2.56 23.31 -4.31
N SER A 252 -1.25 23.11 -4.17
CA SER A 252 -0.69 21.81 -3.79
C SER A 252 -0.97 21.45 -2.32
N MET A 253 -1.22 22.46 -1.48
CA MET A 253 -1.82 22.30 -0.17
C MET A 253 -3.06 23.19 -0.10
N VAL A 254 -4.21 22.60 0.22
CA VAL A 254 -5.49 23.32 0.27
C VAL A 254 -5.83 23.64 1.72
N ASP A 255 -6.11 24.91 2.00
CA ASP A 255 -6.59 25.36 3.32
C ASP A 255 -8.12 25.16 3.42
N ILE A 256 -8.57 24.53 4.50
CA ILE A 256 -9.99 24.23 4.77
C ILE A 256 -10.41 24.96 6.03
N THR A 257 -11.52 25.70 5.96
CA THR A 257 -12.16 26.30 7.14
C THR A 257 -13.42 25.53 7.51
N VAL A 258 -13.47 25.01 8.73
CA VAL A 258 -14.64 24.34 9.32
C VAL A 258 -15.28 25.30 10.34
N PRO A 259 -16.46 25.86 10.07
CA PRO A 259 -17.06 26.90 10.92
C PRO A 259 -17.72 26.34 12.18
N GLY A 260 -17.52 27.00 13.33
CA GLY A 260 -18.36 26.84 14.52
C GLY A 260 -18.55 25.38 14.93
N ASP A 261 -19.79 24.94 15.11
CA ASP A 261 -20.15 23.56 15.49
C ASP A 261 -20.29 22.60 14.29
N SER A 262 -19.95 23.04 13.07
CA SER A 262 -20.05 22.23 11.85
C SER A 262 -19.15 21.01 11.94
N LYS A 263 -19.68 19.87 11.50
CA LYS A 263 -18.97 18.60 11.41
C LYS A 263 -18.09 18.57 10.15
N PHE A 264 -16.92 17.96 10.25
CA PHE A 264 -16.08 17.61 9.11
C PHE A 264 -15.58 16.17 9.23
N THR A 265 -15.61 15.40 8.14
CA THR A 265 -15.20 13.99 8.12
C THR A 265 -13.89 13.80 7.36
N ILE A 266 -12.96 13.02 7.91
CA ILE A 266 -11.71 12.61 7.24
C ILE A 266 -11.72 11.08 7.11
N CYS A 267 -11.62 10.60 5.88
CA CYS A 267 -11.45 9.19 5.51
C CYS A 267 -10.01 8.95 5.05
N GLY A 268 -9.49 7.76 5.33
CA GLY A 268 -8.24 7.28 4.77
C GLY A 268 -8.44 6.51 3.48
N ASP A 269 -7.52 5.57 3.24
CA ASP A 269 -7.48 4.71 2.05
C ASP A 269 -8.78 3.92 1.89
N ILE A 270 -9.24 3.75 0.66
CA ILE A 270 -10.41 2.92 0.32
C ILE A 270 -10.10 1.83 -0.71
N HIS A 271 -9.00 1.96 -1.48
CA HIS A 271 -8.45 0.93 -2.36
C HIS A 271 -9.49 0.15 -3.19
N GLY A 272 -10.35 0.86 -3.92
CA GLY A 272 -11.32 0.22 -4.80
C GLY A 272 -12.37 -0.65 -4.10
N GLN A 273 -12.59 -0.48 -2.79
CA GLN A 273 -13.65 -1.15 -2.04
C GLN A 273 -14.97 -0.35 -2.11
N PHE A 274 -15.58 -0.33 -3.30
CA PHE A 274 -16.76 0.50 -3.59
C PHE A 274 -17.95 0.26 -2.65
N TYR A 275 -18.21 -0.99 -2.27
CA TYR A 275 -19.33 -1.33 -1.40
C TYR A 275 -19.10 -0.83 0.03
N ASP A 276 -17.87 -0.81 0.50
CA ASP A 276 -17.52 -0.20 1.79
C ASP A 276 -17.55 1.33 1.72
N LEU A 277 -17.19 1.94 0.59
CA LEU A 277 -17.41 3.38 0.36
C LEU A 277 -18.90 3.74 0.48
N MET A 278 -19.80 2.92 -0.07
CA MET A 278 -21.24 3.10 0.09
C MET A 278 -21.67 2.96 1.55
N ASN A 279 -21.10 2.00 2.28
CA ASN A 279 -21.36 1.82 3.71
C ASN A 279 -20.90 3.03 4.55
N ILE A 280 -19.77 3.67 4.21
CA ILE A 280 -19.36 4.93 4.85
C ILE A 280 -20.46 5.99 4.69
N PHE A 281 -21.01 6.15 3.49
CA PHE A 281 -22.07 7.13 3.22
C PHE A 281 -23.41 6.76 3.88
N GLU A 282 -23.69 5.47 4.08
CA GLU A 282 -24.86 5.01 4.82
C GLU A 282 -24.72 5.31 6.32
N ILE A 283 -23.56 5.01 6.92
CA ILE A 283 -23.31 5.21 8.35
C ILE A 283 -23.16 6.70 8.71
N ASN A 284 -22.48 7.48 7.86
CA ASN A 284 -22.05 8.84 8.18
C ASN A 284 -22.78 9.93 7.38
N GLY A 285 -23.73 9.52 6.53
CA GLY A 285 -24.51 10.39 5.64
C GLY A 285 -23.78 10.71 4.33
N LEU A 286 -24.55 10.97 3.28
CA LEU A 286 -23.99 11.38 1.98
C LEU A 286 -23.19 12.67 2.07
N PRO A 287 -22.19 12.88 1.19
CA PRO A 287 -21.55 14.17 1.04
C PRO A 287 -22.56 15.26 0.70
N SER A 288 -22.41 16.42 1.36
CA SER A 288 -23.21 17.61 1.10
C SER A 288 -22.47 18.85 1.63
N GLU A 289 -23.03 20.04 1.41
CA GLU A 289 -22.52 21.28 2.03
C GLU A 289 -22.54 21.25 3.56
N THR A 290 -23.46 20.49 4.16
CA THR A 290 -23.60 20.34 5.63
C THR A 290 -22.92 19.09 6.18
N ASN A 291 -22.41 18.21 5.32
CA ASN A 291 -21.69 17.00 5.70
C ASN A 291 -20.43 16.84 4.82
N PRO A 292 -19.41 17.69 5.03
CA PRO A 292 -18.20 17.69 4.22
C PRO A 292 -17.28 16.50 4.53
N TYR A 293 -16.52 16.09 3.50
CA TYR A 293 -15.57 14.97 3.56
C TYR A 293 -14.22 15.34 2.95
N LEU A 294 -13.16 14.79 3.53
CA LEU A 294 -11.84 14.66 2.92
C LEU A 294 -11.50 13.18 2.80
N PHE A 295 -11.23 12.68 1.59
CA PHE A 295 -10.61 11.37 1.37
C PHE A 295 -9.11 11.53 1.14
N ASN A 296 -8.32 10.92 2.01
CA ASN A 296 -6.89 11.16 2.11
C ASN A 296 -6.03 10.18 1.30
N GLY A 297 -6.24 10.16 -0.02
CA GLY A 297 -5.48 9.35 -0.97
C GLY A 297 -5.88 7.88 -1.02
N ASP A 298 -5.27 7.15 -1.95
CA ASP A 298 -5.37 5.71 -2.13
C ASP A 298 -6.82 5.25 -2.33
N PHE A 299 -7.43 5.82 -3.38
CA PHE A 299 -8.79 5.56 -3.80
C PHE A 299 -8.91 4.26 -4.61
N VAL A 300 -7.82 3.94 -5.32
CA VAL A 300 -7.76 2.91 -6.35
C VAL A 300 -6.73 1.84 -6.01
N ASP A 301 -6.58 0.89 -6.93
CA ASP A 301 -5.74 -0.30 -6.84
C ASP A 301 -6.20 -1.28 -5.75
N ARG A 302 -5.70 -2.52 -5.86
CA ARG A 302 -5.97 -3.63 -4.92
C ARG A 302 -7.40 -4.15 -5.01
N GLY A 303 -8.39 -3.37 -4.58
CA GLY A 303 -9.79 -3.69 -4.79
C GLY A 303 -10.16 -3.61 -6.27
N SER A 304 -11.15 -4.40 -6.65
CA SER A 304 -11.54 -4.58 -8.06
C SER A 304 -12.73 -3.73 -8.50
N PHE A 305 -13.07 -2.72 -7.68
CA PHE A 305 -14.09 -1.71 -7.95
C PHE A 305 -13.50 -0.29 -7.86
N SER A 306 -12.25 -0.13 -8.30
CA SER A 306 -11.52 1.13 -8.26
C SER A 306 -12.13 2.19 -9.18
N VAL A 307 -12.62 1.78 -10.35
CA VAL A 307 -13.30 2.65 -11.31
C VAL A 307 -14.58 3.24 -10.71
N GLU A 308 -15.37 2.43 -10.01
CA GLU A 308 -16.60 2.84 -9.36
C GLU A 308 -16.31 3.82 -8.21
N CYS A 309 -15.27 3.54 -7.41
CA CYS A 309 -14.81 4.44 -6.35
C CYS A 309 -14.43 5.80 -6.92
N ILE A 310 -13.50 5.84 -7.88
CA ILE A 310 -12.94 7.12 -8.32
C ILE A 310 -13.94 7.99 -9.07
N PHE A 311 -14.83 7.42 -9.89
CA PHE A 311 -15.89 8.19 -10.53
C PHE A 311 -16.91 8.72 -9.52
N THR A 312 -17.20 7.96 -8.45
CA THR A 312 -18.06 8.44 -7.36
C THR A 312 -17.41 9.61 -6.62
N LEU A 313 -16.12 9.51 -6.28
CA LEU A 313 -15.38 10.57 -5.61
C LEU A 313 -15.24 11.83 -6.48
N PHE A 314 -14.87 11.69 -7.75
CA PHE A 314 -14.80 12.82 -8.69
C PHE A 314 -16.17 13.45 -8.92
N GLY A 315 -17.24 12.65 -9.00
CA GLY A 315 -18.60 13.16 -9.08
C GLY A 315 -18.97 14.03 -7.88
N PHE A 316 -18.75 13.56 -6.64
CA PHE A 316 -19.00 14.37 -5.45
C PHE A 316 -18.08 15.60 -5.36
N LYS A 317 -16.83 15.51 -5.84
CA LYS A 317 -15.95 16.68 -5.92
C LYS A 317 -16.47 17.75 -6.87
N LEU A 318 -17.00 17.36 -8.02
CA LEU A 318 -17.62 18.29 -8.98
C LEU A 318 -18.96 18.85 -8.47
N LEU A 319 -19.71 18.05 -7.70
CA LEU A 319 -20.99 18.46 -7.12
C LEU A 319 -20.82 19.41 -5.93
N TYR A 320 -19.85 19.15 -5.05
CA TYR A 320 -19.59 19.89 -3.82
C TYR A 320 -18.12 20.34 -3.74
N PRO A 321 -17.65 21.20 -4.64
CA PRO A 321 -16.22 21.54 -4.78
C PRO A 321 -15.59 22.12 -3.51
N ASN A 322 -16.37 22.80 -2.67
CA ASN A 322 -15.88 23.42 -1.43
C ASN A 322 -16.24 22.62 -0.17
N HIS A 323 -16.75 21.40 -0.30
CA HIS A 323 -17.16 20.55 0.83
C HIS A 323 -16.76 19.08 0.64
N PHE A 324 -16.24 18.72 -0.52
CA PHE A 324 -15.67 17.41 -0.79
C PHE A 324 -14.22 17.60 -1.25
N TYR A 325 -13.28 16.94 -0.57
CA TYR A 325 -11.85 17.13 -0.74
C TYR A 325 -11.16 15.80 -0.98
N LEU A 326 -10.12 15.82 -1.81
CA LEU A 326 -9.37 14.65 -2.24
C LEU A 326 -7.87 14.97 -2.15
N SER A 327 -7.13 14.25 -1.30
CA SER A 327 -5.67 14.28 -1.32
C SER A 327 -5.15 13.21 -2.28
N ARG A 328 -3.99 13.45 -2.90
CA ARG A 328 -3.25 12.42 -3.62
C ARG A 328 -2.65 11.41 -2.62
N GLY A 329 -2.78 10.12 -2.89
CA GLY A 329 -2.03 9.04 -2.25
C GLY A 329 -0.92 8.50 -3.15
N ASN A 330 -0.14 7.54 -2.66
CA ASN A 330 0.91 6.95 -3.49
C ASN A 330 0.33 6.07 -4.61
N HIS A 331 -0.87 5.53 -4.43
CA HIS A 331 -1.58 4.76 -5.45
C HIS A 331 -2.21 5.62 -6.55
N GLU A 332 -2.30 6.94 -6.42
CA GLU A 332 -2.62 7.83 -7.54
C GLU A 332 -1.36 8.17 -8.39
N SER A 333 -0.62 7.11 -8.77
CA SER A 333 0.60 7.17 -9.58
C SER A 333 0.69 6.03 -10.60
N ILE A 334 1.32 6.31 -11.74
CA ILE A 334 1.38 5.38 -12.89
C ILE A 334 2.05 4.04 -12.52
N ASN A 335 3.11 4.10 -11.71
CA ASN A 335 3.85 2.90 -11.30
C ASN A 335 2.98 1.98 -10.44
N MET A 336 2.17 2.55 -9.55
CA MET A 336 1.28 1.76 -8.72
C MET A 336 0.12 1.21 -9.56
N ASN A 337 -0.53 2.05 -10.36
CA ASN A 337 -1.71 1.64 -11.14
C ASN A 337 -1.44 0.53 -12.15
N GLN A 338 -0.26 0.55 -12.79
CA GLN A 338 0.16 -0.51 -13.73
C GLN A 338 0.38 -1.85 -13.02
N MET A 339 0.77 -1.82 -11.75
CA MET A 339 1.16 -3.01 -10.98
C MET A 339 -0.01 -3.58 -10.18
N TYR A 340 -0.84 -2.71 -9.58
CA TYR A 340 -1.81 -3.06 -8.55
C TYR A 340 -3.27 -3.02 -9.01
N GLY A 341 -3.53 -2.81 -10.30
CA GLY A 341 -4.78 -3.19 -10.95
C GLY A 341 -5.56 -2.07 -11.60
N PHE A 342 -5.40 -0.82 -11.19
CA PHE A 342 -6.24 0.27 -11.69
C PHE A 342 -6.08 0.49 -13.20
N THR A 343 -4.86 0.48 -13.74
CA THR A 343 -4.65 0.60 -15.19
C THR A 343 -5.31 -0.56 -15.95
N GLY A 344 -5.22 -1.77 -15.40
CA GLY A 344 -5.86 -2.96 -15.97
C GLY A 344 -7.39 -2.87 -15.92
N GLU A 345 -7.93 -2.39 -14.80
CA GLU A 345 -9.37 -2.24 -14.57
C GLU A 345 -9.97 -1.19 -15.51
N VAL A 346 -9.34 -0.01 -15.62
CA VAL A 346 -9.75 1.05 -16.54
C VAL A 346 -9.67 0.58 -17.98
N THR A 347 -8.63 -0.15 -18.37
CA THR A 347 -8.49 -0.68 -19.73
C THR A 347 -9.55 -1.73 -20.04
N ALA A 348 -9.87 -2.61 -19.08
CA ALA A 348 -10.89 -3.62 -19.25
C ALA A 348 -12.32 -3.04 -19.29
N LYS A 349 -12.61 -2.03 -18.46
CA LYS A 349 -13.93 -1.38 -18.41
C LYS A 349 -14.08 -0.32 -19.50
N TYR A 350 -13.03 0.36 -19.91
CA TYR A 350 -13.05 1.46 -20.89
C TYR A 350 -11.98 1.27 -21.98
N THR A 351 -10.89 2.02 -21.90
CA THR A 351 -9.82 2.08 -22.91
C THR A 351 -8.49 2.44 -22.23
N SER A 352 -7.37 2.15 -22.89
CA SER A 352 -6.05 2.60 -22.44
C SER A 352 -5.95 4.14 -22.42
N THR A 353 -6.58 4.83 -23.37
CA THR A 353 -6.64 6.30 -23.40
C THR A 353 -7.30 6.87 -22.14
N MET A 354 -8.36 6.22 -21.63
CA MET A 354 -8.97 6.63 -20.36
C MET A 354 -7.99 6.47 -19.19
N ALA A 355 -7.14 5.43 -19.20
CA ALA A 355 -6.13 5.23 -18.16
C ALA A 355 -5.04 6.33 -18.19
N ASP A 356 -4.64 6.77 -19.39
CA ASP A 356 -3.73 7.91 -19.56
C ASP A 356 -4.37 9.21 -19.03
N MET A 357 -5.66 9.44 -19.31
CA MET A 357 -6.40 10.59 -18.79
C MET A 357 -6.51 10.58 -17.27
N PHE A 358 -6.76 9.43 -16.65
CA PHE A 358 -6.72 9.31 -15.19
C PHE A 358 -5.35 9.66 -14.62
N THR A 359 -4.27 9.20 -15.26
CA THR A 359 -2.89 9.50 -14.83
C THR A 359 -2.63 11.01 -14.85
N GLN A 360 -3.06 11.71 -15.90
CA GLN A 360 -2.96 13.17 -15.98
C GLN A 360 -3.83 13.87 -14.91
N ALA A 361 -5.08 13.42 -14.71
CA ALA A 361 -5.94 14.00 -13.68
C ALA A 361 -5.38 13.79 -12.26
N PHE A 362 -4.82 12.62 -11.96
CA PHE A 362 -4.16 12.30 -10.69
C PHE A 362 -2.94 13.18 -10.41
N ASN A 363 -2.22 13.62 -11.43
CA ASN A 363 -1.11 14.55 -11.24
C ASN A 363 -1.54 15.90 -10.67
N TRP A 364 -2.80 16.30 -10.86
CA TRP A 364 -3.32 17.56 -10.35
C TRP A 364 -3.98 17.48 -8.96
N LEU A 365 -4.13 16.29 -8.39
CA LEU A 365 -4.67 16.15 -7.03
C LEU A 365 -3.80 16.88 -6.01
N PRO A 366 -4.37 17.70 -5.10
CA PRO A 366 -3.64 18.30 -3.99
C PRO A 366 -2.89 17.25 -3.16
N LEU A 367 -1.72 17.60 -2.62
CA LEU A 367 -0.88 16.66 -1.88
C LEU A 367 -1.25 16.59 -0.40
N CYS A 368 -1.81 17.67 0.16
CA CYS A 368 -2.21 17.73 1.57
C CYS A 368 -3.25 18.84 1.79
N HIS A 369 -3.89 18.81 2.97
CA HIS A 369 -4.91 19.77 3.37
C HIS A 369 -4.62 20.30 4.78
N CYS A 370 -4.82 21.59 5.01
CA CYS A 370 -4.65 22.22 6.32
C CYS A 370 -6.01 22.69 6.85
N ILE A 371 -6.54 22.02 7.88
CA ILE A 371 -7.86 22.32 8.46
C ILE A 371 -7.71 23.30 9.61
N ASN A 372 -8.42 24.42 9.54
CA ASN A 372 -8.45 25.50 10.54
C ASN A 372 -7.05 26.00 10.95
N ASN A 373 -6.04 25.87 10.07
CA ASN A 373 -4.63 26.15 10.37
C ASN A 373 -4.06 25.35 11.56
N LYS A 374 -4.69 24.23 11.92
CA LYS A 374 -4.39 23.46 13.12
C LYS A 374 -4.14 21.98 12.88
N ILE A 375 -4.76 21.39 11.87
CA ILE A 375 -4.58 19.98 11.52
C ILE A 375 -4.02 19.90 10.12
N LEU A 376 -2.85 19.28 9.95
CA LEU A 376 -2.34 18.95 8.61
C LEU A 376 -2.73 17.50 8.27
N VAL A 377 -3.31 17.32 7.10
CA VAL A 377 -3.73 16.01 6.59
C VAL A 377 -2.95 15.69 5.31
N MET A 378 -2.19 14.60 5.31
CA MET A 378 -1.47 14.08 4.14
C MET A 378 -1.56 12.55 4.09
N HIS A 379 -1.40 11.93 2.93
CA HIS A 379 -1.53 10.47 2.83
C HIS A 379 -0.42 9.72 3.60
N GLY A 380 0.84 9.99 3.25
CA GLY A 380 2.04 9.38 3.82
C GLY A 380 2.44 10.02 5.14
N GLY A 381 3.36 10.99 5.15
CA GLY A 381 3.78 11.59 6.42
C GLY A 381 4.78 12.72 6.30
N LEU A 382 5.66 12.82 7.30
CA LEU A 382 6.61 13.92 7.46
C LEU A 382 7.95 13.66 6.75
N PHE A 383 8.85 14.61 6.93
CA PHE A 383 9.95 14.89 6.02
C PHE A 383 11.32 14.51 6.58
N SER A 384 12.27 14.26 5.69
CA SER A 384 13.68 14.06 6.03
C SER A 384 14.37 15.32 6.53
N SER A 385 13.89 16.49 6.11
CA SER A 385 14.38 17.80 6.57
C SER A 385 13.56 18.35 7.73
N ASP A 386 14.23 18.97 8.70
CA ASP A 386 13.56 19.63 9.82
C ASP A 386 12.94 20.97 9.43
N ASP A 387 13.44 21.67 8.42
CA ASP A 387 13.08 23.07 8.14
C ASP A 387 11.82 23.24 7.28
N VAL A 388 11.08 22.16 7.04
CA VAL A 388 9.89 22.19 6.19
C VAL A 388 8.77 22.99 6.85
N THR A 389 8.20 23.92 6.07
CA THR A 389 7.06 24.74 6.47
C THR A 389 5.84 24.49 5.60
N LEU A 390 4.65 24.89 6.07
CA LEU A 390 3.43 24.89 5.25
C LEU A 390 3.56 25.74 3.97
N LYS A 391 4.47 26.73 3.93
CA LYS A 391 4.75 27.51 2.72
C LYS A 391 5.47 26.68 1.66
N ASP A 392 6.35 25.79 2.08
CA ASP A 392 7.07 24.89 1.17
C ASP A 392 6.10 23.91 0.53
N LEU A 393 5.13 23.40 1.29
CA LEU A 393 4.10 22.47 0.78
C LEU A 393 3.20 23.11 -0.28
N ARG A 394 2.78 24.37 -0.07
CA ARG A 394 2.00 25.12 -1.07
C ARG A 394 2.74 25.33 -2.39
N ARG A 395 4.07 25.38 -2.36
CA ARG A 395 4.94 25.68 -3.52
C ARG A 395 5.37 24.47 -4.33
N ILE A 396 5.02 23.25 -3.91
CA ILE A 396 5.39 22.04 -4.64
C ILE A 396 4.72 22.06 -6.02
N ASP A 397 5.51 21.95 -7.09
CA ASP A 397 4.99 21.67 -8.42
C ASP A 397 4.61 20.20 -8.51
N ARG A 398 3.31 19.93 -8.37
CA ARG A 398 2.76 18.58 -8.18
C ARG A 398 2.38 17.88 -9.48
N ASN A 399 2.34 18.59 -10.61
CA ASN A 399 1.88 18.04 -11.88
C ASN A 399 2.94 17.15 -12.54
N CYS A 400 3.29 16.07 -11.85
CA CYS A 400 4.24 15.08 -12.28
C CYS A 400 3.95 13.75 -11.59
N GLN A 401 4.64 12.69 -12.03
CA GLN A 401 4.72 11.48 -11.22
C GLN A 401 5.56 11.75 -9.98
N PRO A 402 5.23 11.15 -8.82
CA PRO A 402 6.02 11.33 -7.61
C PRO A 402 7.51 11.02 -7.87
N PRO A 403 8.43 11.93 -7.51
CA PRO A 403 9.87 11.66 -7.61
C PRO A 403 10.31 10.54 -6.66
N GLU A 404 11.56 10.07 -6.80
CA GLU A 404 12.12 9.05 -5.90
C GLU A 404 12.42 9.60 -4.49
N ASP A 405 12.63 10.92 -4.36
CA ASP A 405 12.93 11.63 -3.11
C ASP A 405 12.28 13.02 -3.04
N GLY A 406 12.46 13.73 -1.92
CA GLY A 406 11.97 15.09 -1.71
C GLY A 406 10.53 15.17 -1.16
N LEU A 407 10.05 16.40 -0.96
CA LEU A 407 8.82 16.67 -0.20
C LEU A 407 7.57 15.97 -0.76
N MET A 408 7.43 15.95 -2.09
CA MET A 408 6.30 15.27 -2.73
C MET A 408 6.33 13.75 -2.51
N CYS A 409 7.52 13.14 -2.57
CA CYS A 409 7.69 11.73 -2.28
C CYS A 409 7.34 11.44 -0.81
N GLU A 410 7.91 12.21 0.12
CA GLU A 410 7.74 12.00 1.56
C GLU A 410 6.28 12.21 2.04
N LEU A 411 5.57 13.19 1.47
CA LEU A 411 4.13 13.40 1.72
C LEU A 411 3.28 12.17 1.37
N LEU A 412 3.73 11.36 0.42
CA LEU A 412 2.98 10.20 -0.10
C LEU A 412 3.48 8.87 0.47
N TRP A 413 4.71 8.78 0.97
CA TRP A 413 5.36 7.50 1.28
C TRP A 413 5.92 7.34 2.69
N SER A 414 6.12 8.43 3.45
CA SER A 414 6.73 8.33 4.77
C SER A 414 5.79 7.70 5.80
N ASP A 415 6.35 6.97 6.77
CA ASP A 415 5.62 6.34 7.86
C ASP A 415 6.13 6.81 9.24
N PRO A 416 5.28 6.86 10.28
CA PRO A 416 5.75 7.08 11.64
C PRO A 416 6.55 5.87 12.17
N GLN A 417 7.48 6.12 13.10
CA GLN A 417 8.18 5.10 13.90
C GLN A 417 8.09 5.43 15.39
N PRO A 418 8.08 4.42 16.28
CA PRO A 418 7.86 4.67 17.71
C PRO A 418 9.08 5.26 18.43
N TRP A 419 10.28 5.17 17.86
CA TRP A 419 11.51 5.74 18.43
C TRP A 419 11.87 7.09 17.80
N GLU A 420 12.58 7.92 18.56
CA GLU A 420 13.03 9.25 18.12
C GLU A 420 13.94 9.20 16.89
N GLY A 421 14.01 10.33 16.19
CA GLY A 421 14.84 10.55 15.02
C GLY A 421 14.18 10.09 13.72
N ARG A 422 15.02 9.69 12.76
CA ARG A 422 14.60 9.23 11.43
C ARG A 422 15.25 7.91 11.09
N GLY A 423 14.53 7.07 10.36
CA GLY A 423 15.00 5.78 9.89
C GLY A 423 14.76 5.59 8.40
N PRO A 424 15.46 4.63 7.76
CA PRO A 424 15.14 4.25 6.40
C PRO A 424 13.72 3.69 6.33
N SER A 425 12.95 4.07 5.30
CA SER A 425 11.61 3.55 5.10
C SER A 425 11.62 2.03 4.91
N LYS A 426 10.76 1.33 5.65
CA LYS A 426 10.46 -0.09 5.45
C LYS A 426 9.97 -0.38 4.03
N ARG A 427 9.42 0.62 3.34
CA ARG A 427 8.92 0.55 1.97
C ARG A 427 10.00 0.74 0.92
N GLY A 428 11.19 1.18 1.31
CA GLY A 428 12.31 1.47 0.39
C GLY A 428 12.17 2.78 -0.39
N VAL A 429 11.19 3.61 -0.03
CA VAL A 429 10.90 4.96 -0.56
C VAL A 429 10.27 5.79 0.56
N GLY A 430 10.56 7.09 0.62
CA GLY A 430 10.26 7.94 1.78
C GLY A 430 11.15 7.63 3.00
N ILE A 431 10.71 8.04 4.19
CA ILE A 431 11.43 7.81 5.45
C ILE A 431 10.52 7.26 6.55
N GLN A 432 11.13 6.78 7.62
CA GLN A 432 10.46 6.69 8.92
C GLN A 432 10.79 7.92 9.78
N PHE A 433 9.80 8.46 10.50
CA PHE A 433 9.98 9.64 11.36
C PHE A 433 9.43 9.41 12.77
N GLY A 434 10.17 9.84 13.78
CA GLY A 434 9.86 9.66 15.20
C GLY A 434 8.95 10.73 15.81
N PRO A 435 8.59 10.57 17.10
CA PRO A 435 7.76 11.52 17.83
C PRO A 435 8.37 12.92 17.94
N ASP A 436 9.70 13.03 18.09
CA ASP A 436 10.46 14.27 18.10
C ASP A 436 10.31 15.06 16.79
N VAL A 437 10.32 14.37 15.65
CA VAL A 437 10.12 14.97 14.33
C VAL A 437 8.70 15.53 14.20
N THR A 438 7.70 14.77 14.65
CA THR A 438 6.30 15.22 14.64
C THR A 438 6.08 16.43 15.56
N GLU A 439 6.62 16.38 16.78
CA GLU A 439 6.54 17.49 17.74
C GLU A 439 7.15 18.77 17.15
N ALA A 440 8.38 18.67 16.63
CA ALA A 440 9.11 19.80 16.08
C ALA A 440 8.39 20.41 14.87
N PHE A 441 7.87 19.59 13.96
CA PHE A 441 7.11 20.06 12.81
C PHE A 441 5.81 20.75 13.22
N CYS A 442 5.04 20.16 14.13
CA CYS A 442 3.79 20.73 14.61
C CYS A 442 4.03 22.08 15.29
N LYS A 443 5.03 22.14 16.19
CA LYS A 443 5.42 23.37 16.88
C LYS A 443 5.86 24.47 15.91
N ARG A 444 6.72 24.14 14.94
CA ARG A 444 7.21 25.11 13.94
C ARG A 444 6.08 25.71 13.12
N ASN A 445 5.06 24.92 12.79
CA ASN A 445 3.96 25.31 11.91
C ASN A 445 2.68 25.70 12.67
N ASN A 446 2.73 25.78 14.00
CA ASN A 446 1.57 26.08 14.87
C ASN A 446 0.38 25.11 14.69
N LEU A 447 0.68 23.85 14.39
CA LEU A 447 -0.29 22.76 14.28
C LEU A 447 -0.48 22.07 15.63
N ASP A 448 -1.68 21.56 15.87
CA ASP A 448 -1.99 20.78 17.05
C ASP A 448 -1.58 19.31 16.84
N TYR A 449 -1.87 18.74 15.67
CA TYR A 449 -1.49 17.38 15.28
C TYR A 449 -1.57 17.18 13.74
N ILE A 450 -1.09 16.03 13.27
CA ILE A 450 -1.23 15.57 11.88
C ILE A 450 -2.17 14.35 11.78
N VAL A 451 -2.88 14.26 10.67
CA VAL A 451 -3.65 13.06 10.27
C VAL A 451 -3.05 12.49 9.00
N ARG A 452 -2.85 11.18 8.98
CA ARG A 452 -2.35 10.45 7.82
C ARG A 452 -3.05 9.11 7.64
N SER A 453 -2.75 8.40 6.56
CA SER A 453 -3.41 7.14 6.21
C SER A 453 -2.40 6.01 5.92
N HIS A 454 -2.31 5.47 4.70
CA HIS A 454 -1.19 4.70 4.13
C HIS A 454 -0.79 3.36 4.82
N GLU A 455 -1.22 3.12 6.06
CA GLU A 455 -0.96 1.91 6.83
C GLU A 455 -2.26 1.34 7.37
N VAL A 456 -2.49 0.06 7.05
CA VAL A 456 -3.58 -0.73 7.62
C VAL A 456 -3.46 -0.76 9.15
N LYS A 457 -4.56 -0.51 9.86
CA LYS A 457 -4.65 -0.63 11.33
C LYS A 457 -5.82 -1.52 11.71
N ASN A 458 -5.65 -2.33 12.77
CA ASN A 458 -6.66 -3.31 13.19
C ASN A 458 -8.04 -2.70 13.46
N MET A 459 -8.08 -1.53 14.10
CA MET A 459 -9.31 -0.79 14.40
C MET A 459 -9.66 0.26 13.34
N GLY A 460 -8.95 0.28 12.21
CA GLY A 460 -9.03 1.32 11.19
C GLY A 460 -8.35 2.63 11.57
N TYR A 461 -7.83 2.77 12.78
CA TYR A 461 -7.05 3.94 13.18
C TYR A 461 -5.99 3.58 14.23
N GLU A 462 -5.04 4.48 14.44
CA GLU A 462 -4.05 4.44 15.52
C GLU A 462 -3.61 5.86 15.88
N VAL A 463 -3.39 6.12 17.17
CA VAL A 463 -2.88 7.38 17.68
C VAL A 463 -1.49 7.15 18.24
N THR A 464 -0.48 7.81 17.67
CA THR A 464 0.93 7.70 18.05
C THR A 464 1.53 9.08 18.34
N HIS A 465 2.80 9.11 18.73
CA HIS A 465 3.59 10.33 18.97
C HIS A 465 2.87 11.29 19.93
N ASP A 466 2.49 10.77 21.10
CA ASP A 466 1.82 11.52 22.16
C ASP A 466 0.55 12.27 21.71
N GLY A 467 -0.20 11.67 20.78
CA GLY A 467 -1.44 12.23 20.25
C GLY A 467 -1.26 13.12 19.02
N LYS A 468 -0.02 13.33 18.55
CA LYS A 468 0.27 14.26 17.45
C LYS A 468 0.32 13.62 16.08
N CYS A 469 0.42 12.29 15.97
CA CYS A 469 0.37 11.58 14.70
C CYS A 469 -0.79 10.59 14.72
N ILE A 470 -1.78 10.80 13.86
CA ILE A 470 -2.97 9.96 13.80
C ILE A 470 -3.03 9.27 12.46
N THR A 471 -3.10 7.94 12.46
CA THR A 471 -3.34 7.14 11.26
C THR A 471 -4.83 6.80 11.17
N VAL A 472 -5.46 6.99 10.02
CA VAL A 472 -6.84 6.56 9.70
C VAL A 472 -6.84 5.77 8.40
N PHE A 473 -7.57 4.66 8.36
CA PHE A 473 -7.62 3.73 7.24
C PHE A 473 -9.06 3.26 7.03
N SER A 474 -9.62 3.46 5.84
CA SER A 474 -11.06 3.33 5.58
C SER A 474 -11.43 2.11 4.73
N ALA A 475 -10.49 1.19 4.48
CA ALA A 475 -10.72 -0.09 3.80
C ALA A 475 -10.82 -1.24 4.83
N PRO A 476 -12.03 -1.60 5.32
CA PRO A 476 -12.19 -2.72 6.23
C PRO A 476 -11.92 -4.06 5.51
N ASN A 477 -11.46 -5.07 6.26
CA ASN A 477 -11.08 -6.38 5.74
C ASN A 477 -10.23 -6.28 4.46
N TYR A 478 -9.18 -5.44 4.52
CA TYR A 478 -8.41 -5.05 3.35
C TYR A 478 -7.94 -6.26 2.53
N CYS A 479 -8.13 -6.18 1.21
CA CYS A 479 -7.85 -7.25 0.25
C CYS A 479 -8.54 -8.60 0.58
N ASP A 480 -9.71 -8.58 1.22
CA ASP A 480 -10.49 -9.76 1.65
C ASP A 480 -9.73 -10.73 2.56
N ALA A 481 -8.65 -10.27 3.19
CA ALA A 481 -7.70 -11.15 3.88
C ALA A 481 -7.24 -10.63 5.25
N MET A 482 -7.22 -9.32 5.46
CA MET A 482 -6.58 -8.74 6.65
C MET A 482 -7.47 -8.74 7.88
N GLY A 483 -8.80 -8.81 7.73
CA GLY A 483 -9.75 -8.84 8.86
C GLY A 483 -9.80 -7.57 9.72
N ASN A 484 -9.11 -6.49 9.33
CA ASN A 484 -9.13 -5.22 10.03
C ASN A 484 -10.50 -4.53 9.93
N GLN A 485 -10.79 -3.61 10.85
CA GLN A 485 -11.87 -2.63 10.68
C GLN A 485 -11.38 -1.47 9.80
N GLY A 486 -12.32 -0.79 9.17
CA GLY A 486 -12.11 0.55 8.61
C GLY A 486 -12.50 1.58 9.65
N ALA A 487 -12.02 2.82 9.52
CA ALA A 487 -12.48 3.94 10.33
C ALA A 487 -12.52 5.24 9.53
N PHE A 488 -13.27 6.21 10.05
CA PHE A 488 -13.19 7.61 9.65
C PHE A 488 -13.13 8.49 10.90
N ILE A 489 -12.60 9.69 10.76
CA ILE A 489 -12.50 10.70 11.82
C ILE A 489 -13.58 11.75 11.60
N THR A 490 -14.22 12.19 12.68
CA THR A 490 -15.06 13.38 12.68
C THR A 490 -14.51 14.43 13.66
N ILE A 491 -14.52 15.68 13.24
CA ILE A 491 -14.14 16.85 14.05
C ILE A 491 -15.25 17.91 13.98
N LYS A 492 -15.23 18.88 14.91
CA LYS A 492 -16.07 20.08 14.84
C LYS A 492 -15.21 21.33 14.73
N GLY A 493 -15.70 22.37 14.05
CA GLY A 493 -14.92 23.60 13.84
C GLY A 493 -14.41 24.28 15.12
N ASN A 494 -15.20 24.22 16.20
CA ASN A 494 -14.94 24.80 17.51
C ASN A 494 -14.30 23.83 18.51
N ASP A 495 -14.24 22.55 18.15
CA ASP A 495 -13.59 21.48 18.90
C ASP A 495 -12.96 20.50 17.90
N LEU A 496 -11.69 20.77 17.61
CA LEU A 496 -10.89 20.01 16.66
C LEU A 496 -10.40 18.67 17.25
N THR A 497 -10.95 18.21 18.39
CA THR A 497 -10.64 16.90 18.94
C THR A 497 -11.14 15.78 17.99
N PRO A 498 -10.28 14.84 17.58
CA PRO A 498 -10.66 13.77 16.65
C PRO A 498 -11.59 12.75 17.32
N LYS A 499 -12.73 12.47 16.69
CA LYS A 499 -13.64 11.38 17.08
C LYS A 499 -13.61 10.27 16.04
N PHE A 500 -13.20 9.09 16.46
CA PHE A 500 -13.06 7.91 15.60
C PHE A 500 -14.35 7.11 15.55
N THR A 501 -14.76 6.72 14.34
CA THR A 501 -15.84 5.76 14.13
C THR A 501 -15.29 4.60 13.32
N SER A 502 -15.16 3.42 13.94
CA SER A 502 -14.77 2.19 13.26
C SER A 502 -15.97 1.44 12.70
N PHE A 503 -15.78 0.75 11.58
CA PHE A 503 -16.81 -0.03 10.89
C PHE A 503 -16.22 -1.30 10.26
N LYS A 504 -17.06 -2.31 10.07
CA LYS A 504 -16.70 -3.59 9.44
C LYS A 504 -16.97 -3.57 7.94
N SER A 505 -16.36 -4.51 7.23
CA SER A 505 -16.58 -4.70 5.80
C SER A 505 -18.00 -5.18 5.53
N VAL A 506 -18.54 -4.82 4.37
CA VAL A 506 -19.83 -5.29 3.88
C VAL A 506 -19.65 -6.30 2.73
N PRO A 507 -20.67 -7.14 2.44
CA PRO A 507 -20.62 -8.02 1.27
C PRO A 507 -20.47 -7.25 -0.04
N HIS A 508 -19.71 -7.81 -0.97
CA HIS A 508 -19.57 -7.33 -2.34
C HIS A 508 -19.67 -8.51 -3.34
N PRO A 509 -19.87 -8.25 -4.64
CA PRO A 509 -19.85 -9.29 -5.66
C PRO A 509 -18.53 -10.07 -5.70
N ASP A 510 -18.59 -11.32 -6.18
CA ASP A 510 -17.46 -12.24 -6.25
C ASP A 510 -16.45 -11.86 -7.36
N VAL A 511 -15.76 -10.74 -7.15
CA VAL A 511 -14.62 -10.28 -7.94
C VAL A 511 -13.43 -10.16 -7.00
N LYS A 512 -12.48 -11.09 -7.14
CA LYS A 512 -11.33 -11.17 -6.24
C LYS A 512 -10.51 -9.87 -6.26
N PRO A 513 -9.87 -9.48 -5.15
CA PRO A 513 -8.86 -8.43 -5.15
C PRO A 513 -7.77 -8.72 -6.19
N MET A 514 -7.22 -7.67 -6.79
CA MET A 514 -6.15 -7.72 -7.79
C MET A 514 -6.55 -8.48 -9.07
N ALA A 515 -7.85 -8.62 -9.38
CA ALA A 515 -8.32 -9.34 -10.58
C ALA A 515 -7.77 -8.75 -11.89
N TYR A 516 -7.47 -7.44 -11.90
CA TYR A 516 -6.96 -6.69 -13.04
C TYR A 516 -5.46 -6.35 -12.94
N ALA A 517 -4.78 -6.82 -11.89
CA ALA A 517 -3.38 -6.51 -11.66
C ALA A 517 -2.43 -7.26 -12.60
N ASN A 518 -1.17 -6.83 -12.63
CA ASN A 518 -0.15 -7.49 -13.43
C ASN A 518 0.04 -8.94 -12.96
N ARG A 519 0.04 -9.89 -13.91
CA ARG A 519 0.22 -11.32 -13.62
C ARG A 519 1.51 -11.63 -12.87
N LEU A 520 2.56 -10.82 -13.01
CA LEU A 520 3.77 -11.07 -12.25
C LEU A 520 3.55 -10.86 -10.75
N MET A 521 2.72 -9.89 -10.34
CA MET A 521 2.43 -9.64 -8.93
C MET A 521 1.69 -10.80 -8.28
N SER A 522 0.76 -11.45 -9.01
CA SER A 522 0.12 -12.67 -8.51
C SER A 522 1.08 -13.87 -8.45
N LEU A 523 2.22 -13.82 -9.14
CA LEU A 523 3.30 -14.81 -9.09
C LEU A 523 4.41 -14.49 -8.06
N LEU A 524 4.39 -13.29 -7.47
CA LEU A 524 5.29 -12.90 -6.38
C LEU A 524 4.79 -13.37 -5.00
N ALA A 525 3.53 -13.83 -4.93
CA ALA A 525 2.92 -14.47 -3.77
C ALA A 525 3.51 -15.88 -3.55
#